data_AF-A0A564M9U7-F1
#
_entry.id   AF-A0A564M9U7-F1
#
_cell.length_a   1.000
_cell.length_b   1.000
_cell.length_c   1.000
_cell.angle_alpha   90.00
_cell.angle_beta   90.00
_cell.angle_gamma   90.00
#
_symmetry.space_group_name_H-M   'P 1'
#
loop_
_entity.id
_entity.type
_entity.pdbx_description
1 polymer ?
#
loop_
_entity_poly.entity_id
_entity_poly.type
_entity_poly.pdbx_seq_one_letter_code
_entity_poly.pdbx_strand_id
1 'polypeptide(L)'
;MSNSLLPPSSGDWLRYTEAGTARLSAITVALHTLWTPIACPVDLLPYLAWALSVDRWDKNWPADRKIAAIQRSYWLHRRKGTRGAVRRVVEDMGFSATFAEWYEVGDEPGTFRLEVDINEVGLTEKTLSELNRLISDAKPVSRHMAQFNIASKVQGDICIGAATCSGEIISVWPEDYEPDDGIIYNGTIFHDGNFNYR
;
A
#
# COMPACT_ATOMS: atom_id res chain seq x y z
N MET A 1 27.43 -46.53 25.01
CA MET A 1 26.24 -47.19 25.59
C MET A 1 25.44 -47.78 24.46
N SER A 2 24.94 -49.02 24.59
CA SER A 2 24.15 -49.67 23.53
C SER A 2 22.79 -48.99 23.42
N ASN A 3 22.41 -48.50 22.24
CA ASN A 3 21.08 -47.94 21.94
C ASN A 3 20.02 -49.03 21.68
N SER A 4 20.28 -50.28 22.08
CA SER A 4 19.33 -51.39 21.95
C SER A 4 18.37 -51.38 23.13
N LEU A 5 17.08 -51.54 22.83
CA LEU A 5 16.01 -51.74 23.82
C LEU A 5 15.94 -53.19 24.29
N LEU A 6 16.69 -54.09 23.64
CA LEU A 6 16.73 -55.51 23.98
C LEU A 6 17.67 -55.80 25.17
N PRO A 7 17.33 -56.78 26.03
CA PRO A 7 18.25 -57.24 27.06
C PRO A 7 19.51 -57.89 26.46
N PRO A 8 20.63 -57.91 27.19
CA PRO A 8 21.89 -58.49 26.68
C PRO A 8 21.78 -59.96 26.25
N SER A 9 20.83 -60.71 26.83
CA SER A 9 20.58 -62.13 26.52
C SER A 9 19.76 -62.37 25.25
N SER A 10 19.34 -61.33 24.52
CA SER A 10 18.56 -61.50 23.29
C SER A 10 19.38 -62.13 22.16
N GLY A 11 18.80 -63.14 21.51
CA GLY A 11 19.38 -63.85 20.37
C GLY A 11 19.29 -63.08 19.05
N ASP A 12 19.96 -63.60 18.03
CA ASP A 12 20.19 -62.90 16.76
C ASP A 12 18.92 -62.51 16.01
N TRP A 13 17.88 -63.37 16.02
CA TRP A 13 16.61 -63.06 15.37
C TRP A 13 15.99 -61.76 15.92
N LEU A 14 15.93 -61.62 17.25
CA LEU A 14 15.40 -60.41 17.90
C LEU A 14 16.22 -59.18 17.53
N ARG A 15 17.55 -59.30 17.45
CA ARG A 15 18.46 -58.21 17.07
C ARG A 15 18.27 -57.80 15.61
N TYR A 16 18.10 -58.76 14.70
CA TYR A 16 17.77 -58.47 13.30
C TYR A 16 16.39 -57.83 13.14
N THR A 17 15.40 -58.28 13.92
CA THR A 17 14.07 -57.66 13.93
C THR A 17 14.12 -56.23 14.48
N GLU A 18 14.82 -55.97 15.59
CA GLU A 18 15.04 -54.62 16.14
C GLU A 18 15.73 -53.70 15.11
N ALA A 19 16.79 -54.18 14.46
CA ALA A 19 17.49 -53.42 13.43
C ALA A 19 16.59 -53.11 12.22
N GLY A 20 15.75 -54.07 11.82
CA GLY A 20 14.79 -53.90 10.74
C GLY A 20 13.68 -52.90 11.05
N THR A 21 13.16 -52.90 12.29
CA THR A 21 12.07 -52.01 12.71
C THR A 21 12.54 -50.63 13.16
N ALA A 22 13.81 -50.45 13.52
CA ALA A 22 14.38 -49.16 13.93
C ALA A 22 14.18 -48.06 12.86
N ARG A 23 14.13 -48.42 11.57
CA ARG A 23 13.87 -47.47 10.47
C ARG A 23 12.48 -46.84 10.54
N LEU A 24 11.48 -47.53 11.10
CA LEU A 24 10.14 -46.99 11.28
C LEU A 24 10.12 -45.88 12.33
N SER A 25 10.86 -46.06 13.43
CA SER A 25 11.01 -45.06 14.49
C SER A 25 11.85 -43.85 14.04
N ALA A 26 12.63 -43.98 12.97
CA ALA A 26 13.43 -42.91 12.40
C ALA A 26 12.62 -41.98 11.45
N ILE A 27 11.34 -42.26 11.19
CA ILE A 27 10.49 -41.38 10.39
C ILE A 27 10.29 -40.07 11.16
N THR A 28 10.79 -38.97 10.59
CA THR A 28 10.70 -37.65 11.22
C THR A 28 9.24 -37.20 11.34
N VAL A 29 8.75 -37.09 12.57
CA VAL A 29 7.41 -36.53 12.85
C VAL A 29 7.55 -35.03 13.16
N ALA A 30 7.51 -34.20 12.12
CA ALA A 30 7.65 -32.75 12.23
C ALA A 30 6.31 -32.01 12.43
N LEU A 31 5.32 -32.60 13.12
CA LEU A 31 3.98 -31.99 13.23
C LEU A 31 3.97 -30.62 13.93
N HIS A 32 4.92 -30.38 14.84
CA HIS A 32 5.04 -29.09 15.55
C HIS A 32 5.39 -27.93 14.60
N THR A 33 6.03 -28.20 13.46
CA THR A 33 6.41 -27.16 12.51
C THR A 33 5.19 -26.61 11.76
N LEU A 34 4.16 -27.44 11.56
CA LEU A 34 2.94 -27.08 10.82
C LEU A 34 2.16 -25.93 11.47
N TRP A 35 2.22 -25.80 12.79
CA TRP A 35 1.56 -24.74 13.56
C TRP A 35 2.46 -23.52 13.83
N THR A 36 3.73 -23.57 13.41
CA THR A 36 4.70 -22.49 13.64
C THR A 36 4.93 -21.73 12.34
N PRO A 37 4.45 -20.49 12.16
CA PRO A 37 4.49 -19.79 10.86
C PRO A 37 5.87 -19.72 10.21
N ILE A 38 6.94 -19.57 11.01
CA ILE A 38 8.32 -19.45 10.51
C ILE A 38 8.91 -20.83 10.12
N ALA A 39 8.50 -21.90 10.80
CA ALA A 39 9.03 -23.25 10.57
C ALA A 39 8.16 -24.10 9.64
N CYS A 40 6.93 -23.66 9.36
CA CYS A 40 6.00 -24.36 8.49
C CYS A 40 6.50 -24.35 7.03
N PRO A 41 6.49 -25.49 6.33
CA PRO A 41 6.81 -25.53 4.91
C PRO A 41 5.96 -24.54 4.11
N VAL A 42 6.57 -23.80 3.18
CA VAL A 42 5.92 -22.71 2.44
C VAL A 42 4.66 -23.17 1.71
N ASP A 43 4.67 -24.39 1.16
CA ASP A 43 3.54 -24.98 0.45
C ASP A 43 2.34 -25.28 1.37
N LEU A 44 2.58 -25.40 2.68
CA LEU A 44 1.56 -25.68 3.69
C LEU A 44 1.04 -24.41 4.38
N LEU A 45 1.71 -23.26 4.20
CA LEU A 45 1.26 -21.98 4.74
C LEU A 45 -0.19 -21.60 4.37
N PRO A 46 -0.72 -21.88 3.16
CA PRO A 46 -2.12 -21.60 2.85
C PRO A 46 -3.12 -22.32 3.77
N TYR A 47 -2.80 -23.55 4.20
CA TYR A 47 -3.64 -24.31 5.12
C TYR A 47 -3.56 -23.76 6.54
N LEU A 48 -2.36 -23.35 6.98
CA LEU A 48 -2.19 -22.66 8.26
C LEU A 48 -2.92 -21.31 8.27
N ALA A 49 -2.83 -20.54 7.18
CA ALA A 49 -3.55 -19.28 7.02
C ALA A 49 -5.07 -19.47 7.05
N TRP A 50 -5.57 -20.51 6.39
CA TRP A 50 -6.98 -20.89 6.44
C TRP A 50 -7.42 -21.29 7.85
N ALA A 51 -6.65 -22.13 8.55
CA ALA A 51 -6.94 -22.55 9.92
C ALA A 51 -6.96 -21.37 10.91
N LEU A 52 -6.18 -20.32 10.62
CA LEU A 52 -6.13 -19.07 11.39
C LEU A 52 -7.03 -17.97 10.83
N SER A 53 -7.89 -18.27 9.85
CA SER A 53 -8.86 -17.36 9.25
C SER A 53 -8.26 -16.06 8.72
N VAL A 54 -7.08 -16.09 8.09
CA VAL A 54 -6.43 -14.89 7.54
C VAL A 54 -7.31 -14.23 6.47
N ASP A 55 -7.71 -12.97 6.69
CA ASP A 55 -8.72 -12.27 5.87
C ASP A 55 -8.30 -11.96 4.42
N ARG A 56 -6.98 -11.76 4.18
CA ARG A 56 -6.40 -11.50 2.86
C ARG A 56 -5.23 -12.44 2.60
N TRP A 57 -5.29 -13.15 1.49
CA TRP A 57 -4.25 -14.07 1.07
C TRP A 57 -4.01 -13.99 -0.43
N ASP A 58 -2.74 -14.01 -0.83
CA ASP A 58 -2.33 -14.13 -2.23
C ASP A 58 -1.31 -15.26 -2.36
N LYS A 59 -1.60 -16.19 -3.28
CA LYS A 59 -0.73 -17.33 -3.57
C LYS A 59 0.63 -16.89 -4.12
N ASN A 60 0.70 -15.74 -4.78
CA ASN A 60 1.90 -15.22 -5.42
C ASN A 60 2.79 -14.39 -4.47
N TRP A 61 2.37 -14.19 -3.21
CA TRP A 61 3.20 -13.49 -2.24
C TRP A 61 4.50 -14.24 -1.93
N PRO A 62 5.60 -13.51 -1.67
CA PRO A 62 6.82 -14.10 -1.14
C PRO A 62 6.54 -14.73 0.22
N ALA A 63 7.34 -15.76 0.58
CA ALA A 63 7.17 -16.52 1.82
C ALA A 63 7.10 -15.60 3.06
N ASP A 64 7.98 -14.61 3.15
CA ASP A 64 8.02 -13.68 4.27
C ASP A 64 6.71 -12.90 4.46
N ARG A 65 6.06 -12.49 3.35
CA ARG A 65 4.78 -11.78 3.40
C ARG A 65 3.64 -12.71 3.82
N LYS A 66 3.66 -13.98 3.36
CA LYS A 66 2.71 -15.01 3.80
C LYS A 66 2.84 -15.27 5.30
N ILE A 67 4.05 -15.44 5.80
CA ILE A 67 4.35 -15.63 7.23
C ILE A 67 3.90 -14.43 8.04
N ALA A 68 4.24 -13.21 7.60
CA ALA A 68 3.85 -11.98 8.28
C ALA A 68 2.31 -11.81 8.36
N ALA A 69 1.58 -12.17 7.30
CA ALA A 69 0.11 -12.14 7.30
C ALA A 69 -0.47 -13.09 8.36
N ILE A 70 0.07 -14.30 8.47
CA ILE A 70 -0.35 -15.29 9.48
C ILE A 70 -0.04 -14.79 10.89
N GLN A 71 1.18 -14.28 11.14
CA GLN A 71 1.56 -13.80 12.47
C GLN A 71 0.71 -12.61 12.94
N ARG A 72 0.29 -11.75 12.00
CA ARG A 72 -0.52 -10.56 12.30
C ARG A 72 -2.00 -10.87 12.48
N SER A 73 -2.51 -11.98 11.97
CA SER A 73 -3.95 -12.29 11.99
C SER A 73 -4.52 -12.28 13.40
N TYR A 74 -3.81 -12.86 14.38
CA TYR A 74 -4.22 -12.86 15.78
C TYR A 74 -4.41 -11.45 16.34
N TRP A 75 -3.46 -10.54 16.06
CA TRP A 75 -3.54 -9.15 16.54
C TRP A 75 -4.76 -8.44 15.95
N LEU A 76 -5.04 -8.67 14.67
CA LEU A 76 -6.16 -8.09 13.93
C LEU A 76 -7.49 -8.65 14.45
N HIS A 77 -7.62 -9.97 14.53
CA HIS A 77 -8.84 -10.65 14.98
C HIS A 77 -9.24 -10.24 16.39
N ARG A 78 -8.26 -10.12 17.30
CA ARG A 78 -8.48 -9.65 18.68
C ARG A 78 -8.98 -8.20 18.76
N ARG A 79 -8.83 -7.41 17.69
CA ARG A 79 -9.16 -5.98 17.63
C ARG A 79 -10.20 -5.63 16.58
N LYS A 80 -10.79 -6.63 15.91
CA LYS A 80 -11.92 -6.40 14.99
C LYS A 80 -12.99 -5.57 15.70
N GLY A 81 -13.56 -4.62 14.98
CA GLY A 81 -14.46 -3.62 15.50
C GLY A 81 -13.80 -2.34 16.02
N THR A 82 -12.47 -2.25 16.05
CA THR A 82 -11.79 -1.01 16.46
C THR A 82 -11.29 -0.20 15.27
N ARG A 83 -11.15 1.12 15.45
CA ARG A 83 -10.48 2.01 14.48
C ARG A 83 -9.09 1.50 14.10
N GLY A 84 -8.38 0.90 15.06
CA GLY A 84 -7.05 0.32 14.84
C GLY A 84 -7.07 -0.87 13.88
N ALA A 85 -8.09 -1.73 13.94
CA ALA A 85 -8.23 -2.84 13.00
C ALA A 85 -8.55 -2.35 11.58
N VAL A 86 -9.49 -1.42 11.45
CA VAL A 86 -9.85 -0.83 10.14
C VAL A 86 -8.63 -0.12 9.52
N ARG A 87 -7.92 0.70 10.29
CA ARG A 87 -6.69 1.35 9.84
C ARG A 87 -5.66 0.33 9.38
N ARG A 88 -5.45 -0.75 10.15
CA ARG A 88 -4.43 -1.74 9.83
C ARG A 88 -4.70 -2.48 8.52
N VAL A 89 -5.95 -2.83 8.28
CA VAL A 89 -6.39 -3.45 7.03
C VAL A 89 -6.11 -2.56 5.82
N VAL A 90 -6.37 -1.26 5.94
CA VAL A 90 -6.10 -0.27 4.89
C VAL A 90 -4.58 -0.13 4.66
N GLU A 91 -3.79 -0.06 5.73
CA GLU A 91 -2.32 -0.01 5.68
C GLU A 91 -1.69 -1.26 5.06
N ASP A 92 -2.21 -2.46 5.34
CA ASP A 92 -1.71 -3.71 4.76
C ASP A 92 -1.96 -3.78 3.21
N MET A 93 -2.84 -2.92 2.68
CA MET A 93 -3.01 -2.70 1.24
C MET A 93 -2.03 -1.67 0.65
N GLY A 94 -1.27 -0.95 1.49
CA GLY A 94 -0.35 0.11 1.07
C GLY A 94 -0.99 1.50 1.01
N PHE A 95 -2.16 1.65 1.63
CA PHE A 95 -2.92 2.91 1.70
C PHE A 95 -2.84 3.52 3.11
N SER A 96 -3.31 4.74 3.28
CA SER A 96 -3.46 5.35 4.61
C SER A 96 -4.92 5.67 4.92
N ALA A 97 -5.28 5.70 6.21
CA ALA A 97 -6.66 5.88 6.66
C ALA A 97 -6.80 7.01 7.70
N THR A 98 -7.64 7.98 7.39
CA THR A 98 -8.07 9.06 8.28
C THR A 98 -9.54 8.87 8.65
N PHE A 99 -9.86 9.09 9.92
CA PHE A 99 -11.21 8.89 10.46
C PHE A 99 -11.72 10.22 11.00
N ALA A 100 -13.01 10.48 10.80
CA ALA A 100 -13.76 11.49 11.54
C ALA A 100 -14.97 10.83 12.18
N GLU A 101 -15.11 10.93 13.50
CA GLU A 101 -16.23 10.37 14.25
C GLU A 101 -17.44 11.31 14.20
N TRP A 102 -18.65 10.77 14.34
CA TRP A 102 -19.89 11.56 14.22
C TRP A 102 -19.93 12.82 15.11
N TYR A 103 -19.33 12.77 16.31
CA TYR A 103 -19.30 13.89 17.25
C TYR A 103 -18.29 14.98 16.86
N GLU A 104 -17.37 14.72 15.93
CA GLU A 104 -16.40 15.70 15.41
C GLU A 104 -17.00 16.52 14.28
N VAL A 105 -17.92 15.93 13.50
CA VAL A 105 -18.48 16.52 12.27
C VAL A 105 -20.00 16.79 12.33
N GLY A 106 -20.67 16.38 13.41
CA GLY A 106 -22.10 16.59 13.61
C GLY A 106 -23.00 15.59 12.85
N ASP A 107 -22.53 14.37 12.60
CA ASP A 107 -23.32 13.31 11.93
C ASP A 107 -24.25 12.55 12.90
N GLU A 108 -25.04 11.62 12.35
CA GLU A 108 -25.90 10.73 13.13
C GLU A 108 -25.09 9.92 14.17
N PRO A 109 -25.55 9.86 15.44
CA PRO A 109 -24.87 9.13 16.49
C PRO A 109 -24.53 7.69 16.13
N GLY A 110 -23.26 7.35 16.26
CA GLY A 110 -22.76 6.00 15.98
C GLY A 110 -22.34 5.75 14.53
N THR A 111 -22.22 6.79 13.73
CA THR A 111 -21.60 6.75 12.42
C THR A 111 -20.15 7.26 12.44
N PHE A 112 -19.41 7.02 11.36
CA PHE A 112 -18.09 7.59 11.14
C PHE A 112 -17.86 7.87 9.65
N ARG A 113 -16.95 8.78 9.35
CA ARG A 113 -16.42 9.02 8.01
C ARG A 113 -15.02 8.45 7.90
N LEU A 114 -14.72 7.82 6.76
CA LEU A 114 -13.43 7.22 6.48
C LEU A 114 -12.88 7.81 5.17
N GLU A 115 -11.69 8.37 5.24
CA GLU A 115 -10.92 8.79 4.08
C GLU A 115 -9.72 7.86 3.90
N VAL A 116 -9.59 7.29 2.70
CA VAL A 116 -8.47 6.42 2.32
C VAL A 116 -7.62 7.11 1.27
N ASP A 117 -6.35 7.36 1.59
CA ASP A 117 -5.37 7.86 0.63
C ASP A 117 -4.70 6.69 -0.09
N ILE A 118 -4.92 6.59 -1.41
CA ILE A 118 -4.42 5.50 -2.25
C ILE A 118 -3.01 5.73 -2.79
N ASN A 119 -2.35 6.84 -2.42
CA ASN A 119 -1.01 7.21 -2.89
C ASN A 119 -0.92 7.13 -4.43
N GLU A 120 0.22 6.66 -4.97
CA GLU A 120 0.49 6.49 -6.40
C GLU A 120 0.17 5.09 -6.95
N VAL A 121 -0.34 4.18 -6.09
CA VAL A 121 -0.58 2.77 -6.47
C VAL A 121 -1.71 2.63 -7.48
N GLY A 122 -2.58 3.65 -7.57
CA GLY A 122 -3.79 3.64 -8.39
C GLY A 122 -4.87 2.72 -7.81
N LEU A 123 -6.10 2.90 -8.29
CA LEU A 123 -7.26 2.14 -7.85
C LEU A 123 -7.88 1.40 -9.03
N THR A 124 -7.85 0.07 -8.99
CA THR A 124 -8.66 -0.76 -9.88
C THR A 124 -9.99 -1.09 -9.21
N GLU A 125 -11.02 -1.41 -9.98
CA GLU A 125 -12.32 -1.86 -9.45
C GLU A 125 -12.16 -3.07 -8.51
N LYS A 126 -11.28 -4.01 -8.86
CA LYS A 126 -10.94 -5.16 -8.03
C LYS A 126 -10.31 -4.75 -6.69
N THR A 127 -9.37 -3.80 -6.72
CA THR A 127 -8.72 -3.30 -5.50
C THR A 127 -9.72 -2.58 -4.60
N LEU A 128 -10.62 -1.78 -5.18
CA LEU A 128 -11.67 -1.09 -4.44
C LEU A 128 -12.66 -2.07 -3.79
N SER A 129 -13.07 -3.10 -4.52
CA SER A 129 -13.95 -4.15 -4.00
C SER A 129 -13.31 -4.89 -2.81
N GLU A 130 -12.03 -5.26 -2.93
CA GLU A 130 -11.29 -5.87 -1.83
C GLU A 130 -11.13 -4.92 -0.63
N LEU A 131 -10.85 -3.64 -0.87
CA LEU A 131 -10.78 -2.63 0.19
C LEU A 131 -12.11 -2.54 0.96
N ASN A 132 -13.23 -2.43 0.24
CA ASN A 132 -14.56 -2.40 0.85
C ASN A 132 -14.88 -3.68 1.62
N ARG A 133 -14.52 -4.85 1.07
CA ARG A 133 -14.71 -6.15 1.72
C ARG A 133 -13.95 -6.21 3.05
N LEU A 134 -12.68 -5.84 3.04
CA LEU A 134 -11.82 -5.92 4.23
C LEU A 134 -12.20 -4.87 5.29
N ILE A 135 -12.56 -3.65 4.89
CA ILE A 135 -13.10 -2.64 5.81
C ILE A 135 -14.39 -3.14 6.46
N SER A 136 -15.29 -3.74 5.67
CA SER A 136 -16.57 -4.25 6.16
C SER A 136 -16.40 -5.39 7.18
N ASP A 137 -15.40 -6.24 6.98
CA ASP A 137 -15.05 -7.32 7.90
C ASP A 137 -14.35 -6.82 9.18
N ALA A 138 -13.55 -5.76 9.06
CA ALA A 138 -12.84 -5.18 10.20
C ALA A 138 -13.70 -4.24 11.07
N LYS A 139 -14.69 -3.54 10.50
CA LYS A 139 -15.52 -2.58 11.23
C LYS A 139 -16.62 -3.28 12.05
N PRO A 140 -17.13 -2.67 13.14
CA PRO A 140 -18.32 -3.18 13.80
C PRO A 140 -19.53 -3.18 12.87
N VAL A 141 -20.38 -4.20 12.99
CA VAL A 141 -21.66 -4.23 12.27
C VAL A 141 -22.57 -3.08 12.69
N SER A 142 -22.57 -2.72 13.98
CA SER A 142 -23.38 -1.64 14.56
C SER A 142 -22.89 -0.22 14.24
N ARG A 143 -21.70 -0.06 13.65
CA ARG A 143 -21.14 1.24 13.27
C ARG A 143 -21.19 1.39 11.76
N HIS A 144 -22.04 2.30 11.29
CA HIS A 144 -22.22 2.55 9.86
C HIS A 144 -21.30 3.67 9.38
N MET A 145 -20.76 3.50 8.18
CA MET A 145 -19.90 4.50 7.55
C MET A 145 -20.81 5.50 6.84
N ALA A 146 -20.87 6.74 7.34
CA ALA A 146 -21.70 7.80 6.75
C ALA A 146 -21.11 8.30 5.44
N GLN A 147 -19.78 8.33 5.34
CA GLN A 147 -19.06 8.77 4.15
C GLN A 147 -17.78 7.96 3.96
N PHE A 148 -17.50 7.60 2.71
CA PHE A 148 -16.26 6.95 2.29
C PHE A 148 -15.61 7.78 1.18
N ASN A 149 -14.48 8.42 1.49
CA ASN A 149 -13.73 9.24 0.56
C ASN A 149 -12.45 8.51 0.14
N ILE A 150 -12.13 8.59 -1.15
CA ILE A 150 -10.86 8.11 -1.70
C ILE A 150 -10.09 9.34 -2.16
N ALA A 151 -8.94 9.57 -1.55
CA ALA A 151 -8.01 10.63 -1.92
C ALA A 151 -6.79 10.02 -2.60
N SER A 152 -6.18 10.74 -3.54
CA SER A 152 -4.86 10.42 -4.06
C SER A 152 -4.03 11.68 -4.01
N LYS A 153 -2.87 11.59 -3.37
CA LYS A 153 -1.86 12.65 -3.40
C LYS A 153 -0.78 12.28 -4.38
N VAL A 154 -0.53 13.18 -5.33
CA VAL A 154 0.57 13.11 -6.29
C VAL A 154 1.48 14.28 -6.00
N GLN A 155 2.78 14.02 -5.89
CA GLN A 155 3.80 15.04 -5.73
C GLN A 155 4.60 15.15 -7.04
N GLY A 156 4.75 16.35 -7.57
CA GLY A 156 5.49 16.59 -8.81
C GLY A 156 5.76 18.07 -9.05
N ASP A 157 6.71 18.35 -9.92
CA ASP A 157 7.07 19.72 -10.28
C ASP A 157 6.03 20.29 -11.26
N ILE A 158 5.40 21.40 -10.86
CA ILE A 158 4.49 22.15 -11.73
C ILE A 158 5.28 23.27 -12.38
N CYS A 159 5.68 23.08 -13.63
CA CYS A 159 6.33 24.12 -14.42
C CYS A 159 5.28 25.07 -15.02
N ILE A 160 5.26 26.33 -14.56
CA ILE A 160 4.41 27.38 -15.11
C ILE A 160 5.29 28.31 -15.96
N GLY A 161 4.92 28.49 -17.22
CA GLY A 161 5.54 29.45 -18.13
C GLY A 161 4.54 30.52 -18.55
N ALA A 162 5.00 31.76 -18.67
CA ALA A 162 4.24 32.86 -19.26
C ALA A 162 5.07 33.47 -20.40
N ALA A 163 4.41 33.74 -21.52
CA ALA A 163 5.01 34.49 -22.63
C ALA A 163 4.19 35.77 -22.83
N THR A 164 4.86 36.92 -22.81
CA THR A 164 4.25 38.20 -23.18
C THR A 164 4.63 38.50 -24.61
N CYS A 165 3.64 38.51 -25.50
CA CYS A 165 3.82 39.01 -26.85
C CYS A 165 3.55 40.51 -26.84
N SER A 166 4.58 41.31 -27.09
CA SER A 166 4.43 42.73 -27.41
C SER A 166 4.64 42.90 -28.90
N GLY A 167 3.71 43.57 -29.56
CA GLY A 167 3.80 43.92 -30.97
C GLY A 167 3.53 45.40 -31.13
N GLU A 168 4.31 46.05 -31.98
CA GLU A 168 4.12 47.44 -32.38
C GLU A 168 3.76 47.45 -33.87
N ILE A 169 2.75 48.24 -34.25
CA ILE A 169 2.43 48.48 -35.65
C ILE A 169 3.04 49.83 -36.02
N ILE A 170 4.09 49.80 -36.83
CA ILE A 170 4.75 51.00 -37.35
C ILE A 170 4.27 51.24 -38.78
N SER A 171 3.67 52.40 -39.00
CA SER A 171 3.32 52.88 -40.34
C SER A 171 4.38 53.87 -40.81
N VAL A 172 5.02 53.59 -41.95
CA VAL A 172 6.06 54.46 -42.55
C VAL A 172 5.43 55.30 -43.64
N TRP A 173 5.57 56.62 -43.52
CA TRP A 173 5.06 57.59 -44.48
C TRP A 173 6.20 58.27 -45.24
N PRO A 174 5.94 58.76 -46.47
CA PRO A 174 6.86 59.65 -47.18
C PRO A 174 7.13 60.94 -46.41
N GLU A 175 8.29 61.58 -46.61
CA GLU A 175 8.73 62.79 -45.91
C GLU A 175 7.73 63.96 -46.02
N ASP A 176 7.01 64.04 -47.14
CA ASP A 176 6.05 65.12 -47.42
C ASP A 176 4.62 64.85 -46.87
N TYR A 177 4.40 63.78 -46.10
CA TYR A 177 3.07 63.40 -45.60
C TYR A 177 2.98 63.46 -44.07
N GLU A 178 2.06 64.27 -43.56
CA GLU A 178 1.75 64.41 -42.13
C GLU A 178 0.40 63.73 -41.82
N PRO A 179 0.36 62.69 -40.97
CA PRO A 179 -0.87 61.97 -40.65
C PRO A 179 -1.78 62.76 -39.69
N ASP A 180 -3.11 62.65 -39.90
CA ASP A 180 -4.13 63.43 -39.17
C ASP A 180 -4.21 63.11 -37.66
N ASP A 181 -3.77 61.94 -37.20
CA ASP A 181 -3.81 61.56 -35.78
C ASP A 181 -2.75 60.48 -35.43
N GLY A 182 -2.04 60.67 -34.30
CA GLY A 182 -1.09 59.69 -33.77
C GLY A 182 0.06 60.28 -32.93
N ILE A 183 0.73 59.44 -32.14
CA ILE A 183 2.00 59.81 -31.49
C ILE A 183 3.11 59.74 -32.55
N ILE A 184 3.74 60.88 -32.84
CA ILE A 184 4.81 60.97 -33.85
C ILE A 184 6.16 60.69 -33.16
N TYR A 185 6.84 59.62 -33.59
CA TYR A 185 8.24 59.35 -33.24
C TYR A 185 9.11 59.56 -34.48
N ASN A 186 9.86 60.66 -34.51
CA ASN A 186 10.65 61.08 -35.68
C ASN A 186 12.09 60.51 -35.71
N GLY A 187 12.39 59.48 -34.91
CA GLY A 187 13.66 58.76 -34.97
C GLY A 187 14.93 59.55 -34.63
N THR A 188 14.85 60.84 -34.24
CA THR A 188 16.00 61.60 -33.75
C THR A 188 16.42 61.09 -32.37
N ILE A 189 17.28 60.07 -32.36
CA ILE A 189 17.97 59.63 -31.15
C ILE A 189 18.95 60.74 -30.75
N PHE A 190 18.75 61.35 -29.58
CA PHE A 190 19.81 62.14 -28.94
C PHE A 190 20.91 61.17 -28.53
N HIS A 191 21.96 61.07 -29.35
CA HIS A 191 23.18 60.38 -28.98
C HIS A 191 23.87 61.17 -27.86
N ASP A 192 23.59 60.84 -26.60
CA ASP A 192 24.52 61.17 -25.51
C ASP A 192 25.56 60.05 -25.36
N GLY A 193 26.72 60.39 -24.78
CA GLY A 193 27.92 59.55 -24.79
C GLY A 193 27.87 58.26 -23.97
N ASN A 194 26.71 57.79 -23.51
CA ASN A 194 26.59 56.61 -22.66
C ASN A 194 26.19 55.30 -23.38
N PHE A 195 26.11 55.28 -24.72
CA PHE A 195 25.90 54.04 -25.46
C PHE A 195 27.20 53.26 -25.68
N ASN A 196 27.44 52.25 -24.85
CA ASN A 196 28.44 51.21 -25.13
C ASN A 196 27.76 50.04 -25.86
N TYR A 197 28.06 49.87 -27.14
CA TYR A 197 27.70 48.69 -27.90
C TYR A 197 28.65 47.54 -27.56
N ARG A 198 28.11 46.41 -27.10
CA ARG A 198 28.79 45.11 -27.00
C ARG A 198 28.26 44.19 -28.07
#